data_AF-A0A4Q3CY79-F1
#
_entry.id   AF-A0A4Q3CY79-F1
#
_cell.length_a   1.000
_cell.length_b   1.000
_cell.length_c   1.000
_cell.angle_alpha   90.00
_cell.angle_beta   90.00
_cell.angle_gamma   90.00
#
_symmetry.space_group_name_H-M   'P 1'
#
loop_
_entity.id
_entity.type
_entity.pdbx_description
1 polymer ?
#
loop_
_entity_poly.entity_id
_entity_poly.type
_entity_poly.pdbx_seq_one_letter_code
_entity_poly.pdbx_strand_id
1 'polypeptide(L)'
;MNKMVIENLFQRSVKSFYKCIESEENSFLKNELDVPLNSILPTYESINITLPFKNCFEQFRVEVKLKLLNSDGNLIGTYSYFENEEEIAIDDFLVVY
;
A
#
# COMPACT_ATOMS: atom_id res chain seq x y z
N MET A 1 -12.77 11.78 8.97
CA MET A 1 -12.83 10.37 8.51
C MET A 1 -13.14 9.49 9.71
N ASN A 2 -14.09 8.55 9.62
CA ASN A 2 -14.39 7.63 10.72
C ASN A 2 -13.31 6.54 10.82
N LYS A 3 -13.01 6.07 12.03
CA LYS A 3 -12.09 4.95 12.31
C LYS A 3 -12.32 3.74 11.40
N MET A 4 -13.57 3.34 11.20
CA MET A 4 -13.92 2.18 10.37
C MET A 4 -13.47 2.34 8.90
N VAL A 5 -13.52 3.56 8.36
CA VAL A 5 -13.06 3.85 6.98
C VAL A 5 -11.54 3.69 6.88
N ILE A 6 -10.81 4.18 7.89
CA ILE A 6 -9.34 4.06 7.94
C ILE A 6 -8.93 2.59 8.08
N GLU A 7 -9.63 1.81 8.90
CA GLU A 7 -9.39 0.37 9.06
C GLU A 7 -9.62 -0.39 7.75
N ASN A 8 -10.69 -0.08 7.02
CA ASN A 8 -10.98 -0.68 5.72
C ASN A 8 -9.91 -0.33 4.68
N LEU A 9 -9.50 0.93 4.60
CA LEU A 9 -8.40 1.38 3.72
C LEU A 9 -7.11 0.63 4.01
N PHE A 10 -6.76 0.50 5.29
CA PHE A 10 -5.58 -0.25 5.70
C PHE A 10 -5.68 -1.73 5.29
N GLN A 11 -6.81 -2.39 5.56
CA GLN A 11 -7.01 -3.80 5.18
C GLN A 11 -6.91 -4.02 3.66
N ARG A 12 -7.51 -3.12 2.85
CA ARG A 12 -7.41 -3.18 1.38
C ARG A 12 -5.97 -3.02 0.92
N SER A 13 -5.25 -2.02 1.45
CA SER A 13 -3.86 -1.78 1.08
C SER A 13 -2.94 -2.96 1.44
N VAL A 14 -3.10 -3.56 2.63
CA VAL A 14 -2.36 -4.76 3.04
C VAL A 14 -2.67 -5.96 2.14
N LYS A 15 -3.94 -6.17 1.79
CA LYS A 15 -4.34 -7.24 0.87
C LYS A 15 -3.74 -7.02 -0.53
N SER A 16 -3.69 -5.78 -1.00
CA SER A 16 -3.05 -5.42 -2.28
C SER A 16 -1.55 -5.69 -2.25
N PHE A 17 -0.87 -5.30 -1.17
CA PHE A 17 0.54 -5.59 -0.96
C PHE A 17 0.85 -7.09 -1.02
N TYR A 18 0.11 -7.93 -0.30
CA TYR A 18 0.36 -9.37 -0.33
C TYR A 18 0.13 -9.98 -1.71
N LYS A 19 -0.90 -9.55 -2.43
CA LYS A 19 -1.09 -9.94 -3.84
C LYS A 19 0.09 -9.51 -4.72
N CYS A 20 0.61 -8.31 -4.50
CA CYS A 20 1.74 -7.77 -5.26
C CYS A 20 2.99 -8.64 -5.07
N ILE A 21 3.37 -8.96 -3.83
CA ILE A 21 4.57 -9.77 -3.56
C ILE A 21 4.41 -11.26 -3.87
N GLU A 22 3.17 -11.77 -3.93
CA GLU A 22 2.86 -13.15 -4.30
C GLU A 22 2.69 -13.35 -5.82
N SER A 23 2.59 -12.27 -6.59
CA SER A 23 2.47 -12.31 -8.06
C SER A 23 3.69 -12.99 -8.71
N GLU A 24 3.45 -13.83 -9.71
CA GLU A 24 4.52 -14.50 -10.47
C GLU A 24 5.43 -13.48 -11.17
N GLU A 25 4.86 -12.37 -11.64
CA GLU A 25 5.60 -11.26 -12.28
C GLU A 25 6.61 -10.62 -11.32
N ASN A 26 6.34 -10.68 -10.02
CA ASN A 26 7.18 -10.13 -8.96
C ASN A 26 8.03 -11.19 -8.25
N SER A 27 8.15 -12.39 -8.84
CA SER A 27 8.95 -13.48 -8.26
C SER A 27 10.42 -13.12 -8.06
N PHE A 28 10.96 -12.14 -8.81
CA PHE A 28 12.32 -11.62 -8.65
C PHE A 28 12.58 -11.03 -7.25
N LEU A 29 11.55 -10.52 -6.56
CA LEU A 29 11.67 -9.97 -5.21
C LEU A 29 12.21 -10.98 -4.20
N LYS A 30 12.01 -12.29 -4.44
CA LYS A 30 12.57 -13.35 -3.59
C LYS A 30 14.10 -13.39 -3.58
N ASN A 31 14.73 -12.87 -4.64
CA ASN A 31 16.17 -12.83 -4.78
C ASN A 31 16.75 -11.44 -4.43
N GLU A 32 15.96 -10.38 -4.62
CA GLU A 32 16.38 -9.00 -4.30
C GLU A 32 16.29 -8.67 -2.82
N LEU A 33 15.39 -9.33 -2.08
CA LEU A 33 15.22 -9.09 -0.65
C LEU A 33 15.97 -10.14 0.17
N ASP A 34 16.80 -9.65 1.09
CA ASP A 34 17.50 -10.48 2.09
C ASP A 34 16.56 -11.07 3.17
N VAL A 35 15.25 -10.86 3.03
CA VAL A 35 14.23 -11.33 3.97
C VAL A 35 13.16 -12.15 3.25
N PRO A 36 12.61 -13.19 3.89
CA PRO A 36 11.47 -13.92 3.34
C PRO A 36 10.27 -12.98 3.14
N LEU A 37 9.64 -12.99 1.95
CA LEU A 37 8.51 -12.13 1.63
C LEU A 37 7.35 -12.26 2.63
N ASN A 38 7.12 -13.46 3.16
CA ASN A 38 6.08 -13.73 4.16
C ASN A 38 6.41 -13.20 5.57
N SER A 39 7.65 -12.77 5.80
CA SER A 39 8.09 -12.15 7.06
C SER A 39 7.94 -10.63 7.07
N ILE A 40 7.59 -10.03 5.92
CA ILE A 40 7.42 -8.59 5.79
C ILE A 40 6.16 -8.16 6.54
N LEU A 41 6.32 -7.19 7.43
CA LEU A 41 5.27 -6.62 8.27
C LEU A 41 4.87 -5.24 7.72
N PRO A 42 3.76 -5.15 6.95
CA PRO A 42 3.22 -3.86 6.53
C PRO A 42 2.62 -3.12 7.73
N THR A 43 3.03 -1.88 7.91
CA THR A 43 2.56 -0.98 8.97
C THR A 43 2.09 0.33 8.36
N TYR A 44 1.11 0.97 9.00
CA TYR A 44 0.54 2.22 8.49
C TYR A 44 1.56 3.36 8.53
N GLU A 45 1.73 4.08 7.42
CA GLU A 45 2.51 5.32 7.37
C GLU A 45 1.60 6.55 7.25
N SER A 46 0.82 6.62 6.18
CA SER A 46 -0.03 7.79 5.89
C SER A 46 -1.21 7.46 4.98
N ILE A 47 -2.24 8.31 5.03
CA ILE A 47 -3.28 8.40 3.99
C ILE A 47 -3.23 9.82 3.41
N ASN A 48 -3.07 9.92 2.10
CA ASN A 48 -3.21 11.18 1.37
C ASN A 48 -4.49 11.15 0.53
N ILE A 49 -5.25 12.23 0.55
CA ILE A 49 -6.44 12.40 -0.30
C ILE A 49 -6.17 13.57 -1.23
N THR A 50 -6.10 13.29 -2.53
CA THR A 50 -5.88 14.30 -3.56
C THR A 50 -7.19 14.66 -4.23
N LEU A 51 -7.50 15.96 -4.22
CA LEU A 51 -8.68 16.53 -4.87
C LEU A 51 -8.28 17.21 -6.18
N PRO A 52 -9.07 17.08 -7.26
CA PRO A 52 -8.84 17.77 -8.51
C PRO A 52 -9.09 19.27 -8.33
N PHE A 53 -8.31 20.06 -9.06
CA PHE A 53 -8.26 21.53 -8.94
C PHE A 53 -9.61 22.25 -9.22
N LYS A 54 -10.57 21.59 -9.88
CA LYS A 54 -11.86 22.20 -10.27
C LYS A 54 -13.02 21.56 -9.51
N ASN A 55 -13.28 21.96 -8.25
CA ASN A 55 -14.53 21.79 -7.47
C ASN A 55 -15.32 20.46 -7.55
N CYS A 56 -14.78 19.40 -8.16
CA CYS A 56 -15.37 18.08 -8.23
C CYS A 56 -14.81 17.27 -7.07
N PHE A 57 -15.34 17.53 -5.87
CA PHE A 57 -15.09 16.67 -4.71
C PHE A 57 -15.59 15.22 -4.92
N GLU A 58 -16.39 15.00 -5.97
CA GLU A 58 -16.86 13.70 -6.41
C GLU A 58 -15.75 12.82 -7.00
N GLN A 59 -14.65 13.41 -7.46
CA GLN A 59 -13.51 12.64 -7.98
C GLN A 59 -12.34 12.86 -7.04
N PHE A 60 -11.90 11.85 -6.31
CA PHE A 60 -10.73 11.97 -5.45
C PHE A 60 -9.88 10.71 -5.52
N ARG A 61 -8.58 10.89 -5.34
CA ARG A 61 -7.64 9.77 -5.25
C ARG A 61 -7.21 9.62 -3.80
N VAL A 62 -7.37 8.42 -3.27
CA VAL A 62 -6.77 8.04 -1.98
C VAL A 62 -5.47 7.33 -2.26
N GLU A 63 -4.41 7.75 -1.57
CA GLU A 63 -3.16 7.02 -1.46
C GLU A 63 -3.02 6.52 -0.01
N VAL A 64 -2.86 5.22 0.16
CA VAL A 64 -2.49 4.61 1.43
C VAL A 64 -1.04 4.17 1.33
N LYS A 65 -0.18 4.74 2.17
CA LYS A 65 1.23 4.38 2.22
C LYS A 65 1.51 3.49 3.43
N LEU A 66 2.20 2.39 3.17
CA LEU A 66 2.63 1.40 4.14
C LEU A 66 4.15 1.45 4.26
N LYS A 67 4.65 1.41 5.50
CA LYS A 67 6.04 1.05 5.80
C LYS A 67 6.14 -0.46 5.84
N LEU A 68 7.17 -1.00 5.20
CA LEU A 68 7.46 -2.43 5.22
C LEU A 68 8.61 -2.66 6.19
N LEU A 69 8.34 -3.43 7.24
CA LEU A 69 9.33 -3.75 8.27
C LEU A 69 9.74 -5.22 8.17
N ASN A 70 11.01 -5.52 8.46
CA ASN A 70 11.44 -6.89 8.72
C ASN A 70 11.06 -7.33 10.17
N SER A 71 11.38 -8.57 10.52
CA SER A 71 11.11 -9.13 11.87
C SER A 71 11.82 -8.39 13.01
N ASP A 72 12.93 -7.71 12.72
CA ASP A 72 13.69 -6.93 13.70
C ASP A 72 13.15 -5.50 13.83
N GLY A 73 12.12 -5.13 13.06
CA GLY A 73 11.53 -3.80 13.03
C GLY A 73 12.26 -2.81 12.13
N ASN A 74 13.24 -3.26 11.34
CA ASN A 74 13.97 -2.41 10.39
C ASN A 74 13.11 -2.12 9.16
N LEU A 75 13.14 -0.86 8.69
CA LEU A 75 12.49 -0.45 7.46
C LEU A 75 13.24 -1.03 6.25
N ILE A 76 12.53 -1.78 5.42
CA ILE A 76 13.06 -2.42 4.20
C ILE A 76 12.42 -1.89 2.93
N GLY A 77 11.41 -1.02 3.06
CA GLY A 77 10.74 -0.44 1.91
C GLY A 77 9.42 0.22 2.25
N THR A 78 8.71 0.64 1.22
CA THR A 78 7.38 1.22 1.29
C THR A 78 6.49 0.68 0.19
N TYR A 79 5.21 0.53 0.50
CA TYR A 79 4.18 0.18 -0.48
C TYR A 79 3.12 1.29 -0.52
N SER A 80 2.78 1.75 -1.71
CA SER A 80 1.78 2.80 -1.92
C SER A 80 0.61 2.20 -2.69
N TYR A 81 -0.57 2.23 -2.11
CA TYR A 81 -1.81 1.72 -2.70
C TYR A 81 -2.73 2.89 -3.07
N PHE A 82 -3.30 2.86 -4.26
CA PHE A 82 -4.16 3.93 -4.75
C PHE A 82 -5.55 3.43 -5.10
N GLU A 83 -6.58 4.12 -4.62
CA GLU A 83 -7.97 3.88 -5.00
C GLU A 83 -8.69 5.19 -5.37
N ASN A 84 -9.76 5.06 -6.16
CA ASN A 84 -10.66 6.17 -6.49
C ASN A 84 -11.79 6.30 -5.45
N GLU A 85 -12.67 7.26 -5.65
CA GLU A 85 -13.86 7.50 -4.83
C GLU A 85 -14.83 6.30 -4.72
N GLU A 86 -14.78 5.37 -5.69
CA GLU A 86 -15.61 4.17 -5.75
C GLU A 86 -14.94 2.97 -5.05
N GLU A 87 -13.85 3.19 -4.32
CA GLU A 87 -13.01 2.16 -3.69
C GLU A 87 -12.40 1.16 -4.69
N ILE A 88 -12.26 1.56 -5.96
CA ILE A 88 -11.63 0.76 -7.00
C ILE A 88 -10.13 1.04 -6.97
N ALA A 89 -9.33 -0.03 -6.85
CA ALA A 89 -7.88 0.04 -6.96
C ALA A 89 -7.49 0.57 -8.36
N ILE A 90 -6.73 1.67 -8.38
CA ILE A 90 -6.25 2.30 -9.61
C ILE A 90 -4.83 1.82 -9.91
N ASP A 91 -3.99 1.79 -8.89
CA ASP A 91 -2.55 1.59 -9.04
C ASP A 91 -1.91 1.19 -7.71
N ASP A 92 -0.71 0.63 -7.78
CA ASP A 92 0.14 0.42 -6.63
C ASP A 92 1.63 0.45 -6.97
N PHE A 93 2.45 0.81 -5.99
CA PHE A 93 3.89 0.92 -6.13
C PHE A 93 4.61 0.32 -4.94
N LEU A 94 5.53 -0.60 -5.20
CA LEU A 94 6.46 -1.15 -4.23
C LEU A 94 7.85 -0.54 -4.44
N VAL A 95 8.43 -0.03 -3.36
CA VAL A 95 9.82 0.45 -3.32
C VAL A 95 10.54 -0.27 -2.20
N VAL A 96 11.63 -0.94 -2.51
CA VAL A 96 12.51 -1.64 -1.56
C VAL A 96 13.84 -0.91 -1.44
N TYR A 97 14.49 -0.98 -0.27
CA TYR A 97 15.74 -0.25 0.04
C TYR A 97 16.93 -1.19 0.25
#